data_AF-A0A9E3B9Z8-F1
#
_entry.id   AF-A0A9E3B9Z8-F1
#
_cell.length_a   1.000
_cell.length_b   1.000
_cell.length_c   1.000
_cell.angle_alpha   90.00
_cell.angle_beta   90.00
_cell.angle_gamma   90.00
#
_symmetry.space_group_name_H-M   'P 1'
#
loop_
_entity.id
_entity.type
_entity.pdbx_description
1 polymer ?
#
loop_
_entity_poly.entity_id
_entity_poly.type
_entity_poly.pdbx_seq_one_letter_code
_entity_poly.pdbx_strand_id
1 'polypeptide(L)'
;MRDTSSALPLVETTRQEPFGRVVPLLKAALLLGVGGGFLLATVLTLTFALSLPLNTWWTALAQAHGHLQLYGWAGLFVIGIALHFLPRLRGTPLAAPWLIPWIVIAQVAALLLRALSQPLLVVTGSWFWRILLVLSGVLECFALGTAVLLFA
;
A
#
# COMPACT_ATOMS: atom_id res chain seq x y z
N MET A 1 42.16 -11.37 47.80
CA MET A 1 40.94 -11.76 47.07
C MET A 1 40.58 -10.61 46.14
N ARG A 2 40.87 -10.72 44.84
CA ARG A 2 40.41 -9.73 43.84
C ARG A 2 39.01 -10.14 43.42
N ASP A 3 38.05 -9.27 43.65
CA ASP A 3 36.69 -9.40 43.15
C ASP A 3 36.72 -9.19 41.63
N THR A 4 36.75 -10.29 40.89
CA THR A 4 36.54 -10.30 39.43
C THR A 4 35.06 -10.46 39.18
N SER A 5 34.25 -9.48 39.59
CA SER A 5 32.90 -9.32 39.07
C SER A 5 33.04 -8.88 37.61
N SER A 6 33.22 -9.87 36.74
CA SER A 6 33.15 -9.74 35.30
C SER A 6 31.81 -9.10 34.96
N ALA A 7 31.82 -7.79 34.69
CA ALA A 7 30.67 -7.08 34.18
C ALA A 7 30.22 -7.81 32.92
N LEU A 8 29.10 -8.54 33.01
CA LEU A 8 28.46 -9.14 31.85
C LEU A 8 28.24 -8.00 30.85
N PRO A 9 28.67 -8.15 29.58
CA PRO A 9 28.43 -7.13 28.58
C PRO A 9 26.92 -6.86 28.58
N LEU A 10 26.55 -5.59 28.77
CA LEU A 10 25.17 -5.15 28.65
C LEU A 10 24.71 -5.62 27.28
N VAL A 11 23.87 -6.65 27.24
CA VAL A 11 23.21 -7.06 26.01
C VAL A 11 22.45 -5.83 25.57
N GLU A 12 22.99 -5.13 24.57
CA GLU A 12 22.35 -3.98 23.97
C GLU A 12 21.06 -4.52 23.38
N THR A 13 19.96 -4.35 24.12
CA THR A 13 18.65 -4.79 23.68
C THR A 13 18.36 -3.99 22.43
N THR A 14 18.54 -4.62 21.28
CA THR A 14 18.28 -4.01 19.98
C THR A 14 16.84 -3.54 20.03
N ARG A 15 16.64 -2.22 20.10
CA ARG A 15 15.33 -1.62 20.32
C ARG A 15 14.43 -2.05 19.16
N GLN A 16 13.50 -2.96 19.46
CA GLN A 16 12.56 -3.48 18.48
C GLN A 16 11.66 -2.36 17.98
N GLU A 17 11.48 -2.27 16.68
CA GLU A 17 10.74 -1.15 16.10
C GLU A 17 9.25 -1.20 16.46
N PRO A 18 8.66 -0.11 16.97
CA PRO A 18 7.32 -0.14 17.53
C PRO A 18 6.27 -0.47 16.46
N PHE A 19 5.28 -1.29 16.81
CA PHE A 19 4.16 -1.63 15.92
C PHE A 19 3.45 -0.38 15.37
N GLY A 20 3.39 0.69 16.16
CA GLY A 20 2.82 1.98 15.77
C GLY A 20 3.36 2.54 14.45
N ARG A 21 4.59 2.17 14.03
CA ARG A 21 5.16 2.64 12.78
C ARG A 21 4.48 2.05 11.53
N VAL A 22 3.98 0.82 11.62
CA VAL A 22 3.32 0.14 10.47
C VAL A 22 1.80 0.30 10.47
N VAL A 23 1.21 0.76 11.58
CA VAL A 23 -0.23 1.01 11.72
C VAL A 23 -0.81 1.84 10.56
N PRO A 24 -0.16 2.90 10.05
CA PRO A 24 -0.67 3.65 8.91
C PRO A 24 -0.86 2.80 7.64
N LEU A 25 0.05 1.85 7.35
CA LEU A 25 -0.11 0.94 6.21
C LEU A 25 -1.33 0.04 6.38
N LEU A 26 -1.50 -0.55 7.57
CA LEU A 26 -2.62 -1.45 7.84
C LEU A 26 -3.97 -0.71 7.82
N LYS A 27 -4.01 0.52 8.37
CA LYS A 27 -5.20 1.37 8.29
C LYS A 27 -5.53 1.72 6.84
N ALA A 28 -4.53 2.13 6.05
CA ALA A 28 -4.73 2.42 4.63
C ALA A 28 -5.20 1.19 3.85
N ALA A 29 -4.62 0.02 4.12
CA ALA A 29 -5.00 -1.24 3.51
C ALA A 29 -6.48 -1.58 3.75
N LEU A 30 -6.93 -1.48 5.01
CA LEU A 30 -8.31 -1.75 5.38
C LEU A 30 -9.28 -0.72 4.79
N LEU A 31 -8.93 0.58 4.84
CA LEU A 31 -9.75 1.64 4.28
C LEU A 31 -9.91 1.51 2.76
N LEU A 32 -8.82 1.25 2.04
CA LEU A 32 -8.84 1.11 0.59
C LEU A 32 -9.55 -0.17 0.15
N GLY A 33 -9.29 -1.30 0.82
CA GLY A 33 -9.92 -2.58 0.50
C GLY A 33 -11.41 -2.60 0.79
N VAL A 34 -11.79 -2.24 2.02
CA VAL A 34 -13.19 -2.28 2.44
C VAL A 34 -13.97 -1.12 1.85
N GLY A 35 -13.43 0.09 1.92
CA GLY A 35 -14.12 1.30 1.47
C GLY A 35 -14.17 1.42 -0.06
N GLY A 36 -13.04 1.26 -0.74
CA GLY A 36 -12.97 1.40 -2.19
C GLY A 36 -13.16 0.07 -2.94
N GLY A 37 -12.39 -0.95 -2.57
CA GLY A 37 -12.35 -2.25 -3.23
C GLY A 37 -13.72 -2.94 -3.25
N PHE A 38 -14.32 -3.18 -2.08
CA PHE A 38 -15.64 -3.84 -2.01
C PHE A 38 -16.79 -2.97 -2.55
N LEU A 39 -16.68 -1.65 -2.42
CA LEU A 39 -17.66 -0.75 -3.04
C LEU A 39 -17.66 -0.91 -4.56
N LEU A 40 -16.49 -0.85 -5.21
CA LEU A 40 -16.41 -1.09 -6.66
C LEU A 40 -16.80 -2.52 -7.03
N ALA A 41 -16.46 -3.53 -6.21
CA ALA A 41 -16.89 -4.91 -6.43
C ALA A 41 -18.42 -5.03 -6.46
N THR A 42 -19.08 -4.33 -5.53
CA THR A 42 -20.55 -4.28 -5.45
C THR A 42 -21.13 -3.66 -6.70
N VAL A 43 -20.60 -2.52 -7.16
CA VAL A 43 -21.04 -1.87 -8.41
C VAL A 43 -20.87 -2.81 -9.60
N LEU A 44 -19.70 -3.44 -9.75
CA LEU A 44 -19.41 -4.35 -10.85
C LEU A 44 -20.35 -5.57 -10.85
N THR A 45 -20.61 -6.14 -9.67
CA THR A 45 -21.50 -7.30 -9.50
C THR A 45 -22.95 -6.94 -9.79
N LEU A 46 -23.45 -5.83 -9.26
CA LEU A 46 -24.84 -5.40 -9.46
C LEU A 46 -25.10 -5.00 -10.91
N THR A 47 -24.18 -4.29 -11.55
CA THR A 47 -24.32 -3.88 -12.96
C THR A 47 -24.36 -5.09 -13.89
N PHE A 48 -23.55 -6.12 -13.59
CA PHE A 48 -23.62 -7.41 -14.27
C PHE A 48 -24.95 -8.13 -13.99
N ALA A 49 -25.34 -8.28 -12.73
CA ALA A 49 -26.56 -9.00 -12.33
C ALA A 49 -27.85 -8.37 -12.90
N LEU A 50 -27.88 -7.05 -13.02
CA LEU A 50 -29.00 -6.29 -13.60
C LEU A 50 -28.94 -6.21 -15.13
N SER A 51 -28.01 -6.92 -15.79
CA SER A 51 -27.85 -6.94 -17.25
C SER A 51 -27.68 -5.53 -17.86
N LEU A 52 -27.00 -4.63 -17.16
CA LEU A 52 -26.70 -3.30 -17.69
C LEU A 52 -25.65 -3.39 -18.80
N PRO A 53 -25.60 -2.42 -19.75
CA PRO A 53 -24.58 -2.42 -20.80
C PRO A 53 -23.15 -2.30 -20.24
N LEU A 54 -22.37 -3.38 -20.32
CA LEU A 54 -21.00 -3.48 -19.80
C LEU A 54 -19.99 -3.06 -20.86
N ASN A 55 -19.90 -1.75 -21.09
CA ASN A 55 -18.96 -1.17 -22.05
C ASN A 55 -17.58 -0.95 -21.39
N THR A 56 -16.72 -0.18 -22.05
CA THR A 56 -15.35 0.12 -21.60
C THR A 56 -15.26 0.74 -20.20
N TRP A 57 -16.29 1.46 -19.74
CA TRP A 57 -16.34 2.00 -18.38
C TRP A 57 -16.32 0.89 -17.31
N TRP A 58 -16.96 -0.25 -17.58
CA TRP A 58 -17.03 -1.38 -16.65
C TRP A 58 -15.65 -2.01 -16.51
N THR A 59 -14.94 -2.22 -17.63
CA THR A 59 -13.55 -2.71 -17.62
C THR A 59 -12.62 -1.76 -16.86
N ALA A 60 -12.79 -0.44 -17.02
CA ALA A 60 -12.03 0.57 -16.27
C ALA A 60 -12.30 0.47 -14.76
N LEU A 61 -13.55 0.30 -14.34
CA LEU A 61 -13.90 0.09 -12.93
C LEU A 61 -13.35 -1.25 -12.40
N ALA A 62 -13.37 -2.31 -13.20
CA ALA A 62 -12.83 -3.62 -12.83
C ALA A 62 -11.31 -3.55 -12.59
N GLN A 63 -10.58 -2.82 -13.44
CA GLN A 63 -9.16 -2.57 -13.24
C GLN A 63 -8.91 -1.71 -11.99
N ALA A 64 -9.65 -0.62 -11.81
CA ALA A 64 -9.55 0.22 -10.60
C ALA A 64 -9.82 -0.58 -9.31
N HIS A 65 -10.86 -1.43 -9.31
CA HIS A 65 -11.16 -2.38 -8.25
C HIS A 65 -9.97 -3.31 -7.97
N GLY A 66 -9.43 -3.93 -9.02
CA GLY A 66 -8.28 -4.82 -8.93
C GLY A 66 -7.07 -4.14 -8.29
N HIS A 67 -6.77 -2.90 -8.66
CA HIS A 67 -5.68 -2.13 -8.06
C HIS A 67 -5.92 -1.82 -6.58
N LEU A 68 -7.14 -1.40 -6.22
CA LEU A 68 -7.49 -1.14 -4.81
C LEU A 68 -7.37 -2.41 -3.96
N GLN A 69 -7.76 -3.58 -4.47
CA GLN A 69 -7.64 -4.83 -3.72
C GLN A 69 -6.20 -5.37 -3.68
N LEU A 70 -5.51 -5.38 -4.82
CA LEU A 70 -4.20 -6.01 -4.90
C LEU A 70 -3.10 -5.13 -4.30
N TYR A 71 -3.01 -3.87 -4.70
CA TYR A 71 -1.94 -2.97 -4.25
C TYR A 71 -2.36 -2.10 -3.06
N GLY A 72 -3.66 -1.82 -2.93
CA GLY A 72 -4.21 -1.11 -1.77
C GLY A 72 -4.37 -2.01 -0.55
N TRP A 73 -5.20 -3.05 -0.65
CA TRP A 73 -5.46 -3.93 0.49
C TRP A 73 -4.37 -4.97 0.71
N ALA A 74 -4.27 -5.98 -0.16
CA ALA A 74 -3.37 -7.11 0.05
C ALA A 74 -1.91 -6.64 0.11
N GLY A 75 -1.48 -5.78 -0.82
CA GLY A 75 -0.13 -5.25 -0.92
C GLY A 75 0.30 -4.47 0.32
N LEU A 76 -0.43 -3.42 0.71
CA LEU A 76 -0.09 -2.65 1.91
C LEU A 76 -0.21 -3.47 3.19
N PHE A 77 -1.15 -4.42 3.27
CA PHE A 77 -1.27 -5.30 4.41
C PHE A 77 -0.02 -6.18 4.55
N VAL A 78 0.37 -6.88 3.48
CA VAL A 78 1.57 -7.73 3.44
C VAL A 78 2.83 -6.91 3.73
N ILE A 79 3.00 -5.74 3.12
CA ILE A 79 4.16 -4.87 3.37
C ILE A 79 4.16 -4.40 4.83
N GLY A 80 3.02 -3.97 5.38
CA GLY A 80 2.91 -3.53 6.77
C GLY A 80 3.30 -4.63 7.76
N ILE A 81 2.84 -5.86 7.52
CA ILE A 81 3.24 -7.02 8.31
C ILE A 81 4.74 -7.32 8.10
N ALA A 82 5.24 -7.35 6.87
CA ALA A 82 6.64 -7.62 6.57
C ALA A 82 7.60 -6.61 7.23
N LEU A 83 7.27 -5.31 7.19
CA LEU A 83 8.05 -4.26 7.84
C LEU A 83 8.09 -4.39 9.37
N HIS A 84 7.07 -5.03 9.96
CA HIS A 84 7.07 -5.36 11.38
C HIS A 84 7.87 -6.63 11.68
N PHE A 85 7.62 -7.70 10.94
CA PHE A 85 8.14 -9.03 11.25
C PHE A 85 9.56 -9.28 10.74
N LEU A 86 9.91 -8.87 9.51
CA LEU A 86 11.21 -9.22 8.93
C LEU A 86 12.42 -8.63 9.68
N PRO A 87 12.40 -7.38 10.19
CA PRO A 87 13.51 -6.87 11.00
C PRO A 87 13.77 -7.70 12.26
N ARG A 88 12.69 -8.23 12.88
CA ARG A 88 12.76 -9.11 14.06
C ARG A 88 13.36 -10.46 13.72
N LEU A 89 12.95 -11.05 12.60
CA LEU A 89 13.45 -12.35 12.15
C LEU A 89 14.92 -12.29 11.73
N ARG A 90 15.34 -11.18 11.10
CA ARG A 90 16.73 -10.98 10.65
C ARG A 90 17.66 -10.45 11.74
N GLY A 91 17.12 -9.91 12.83
CA GLY A 91 17.90 -9.19 13.84
C GLY A 91 18.54 -7.90 13.30
N THR A 92 18.01 -7.33 12.22
CA THR A 92 18.54 -6.11 11.56
C THR A 92 17.42 -5.09 11.43
N PRO A 93 17.61 -3.82 11.84
CA PRO A 93 16.60 -2.78 11.66
C PRO A 93 16.33 -2.47 10.18
N LEU A 94 15.23 -1.78 9.90
CA LEU A 94 14.96 -1.25 8.56
C LEU A 94 16.00 -0.18 8.19
N ALA A 95 16.40 -0.13 6.92
CA ALA A 95 17.42 0.83 6.45
C ALA A 95 16.99 2.30 6.60
N ALA A 96 15.73 2.61 6.26
CA ALA A 96 15.21 3.98 6.25
C ALA A 96 13.74 4.05 6.71
N PRO A 97 13.44 3.74 7.99
CA PRO A 97 12.06 3.65 8.49
C PRO A 97 11.28 4.98 8.41
N TRP A 98 11.97 6.11 8.29
CA TRP A 98 11.37 7.42 8.10
C TRP A 98 10.67 7.60 6.73
N LEU A 99 10.91 6.70 5.77
CA LEU A 99 10.24 6.69 4.47
C LEU A 99 8.82 6.10 4.51
N ILE A 100 8.46 5.41 5.58
CA ILE A 100 7.16 4.74 5.71
C ILE A 100 5.96 5.68 5.47
N PRO A 101 5.88 6.88 6.07
CA PRO A 101 4.79 7.82 5.79
C PRO A 101 4.71 8.21 4.31
N TRP A 102 5.85 8.40 3.64
CA TRP A 102 5.91 8.77 2.24
C TRP A 102 5.43 7.63 1.32
N ILE A 103 5.76 6.38 1.65
CA ILE A 103 5.23 5.20 0.96
C ILE A 103 3.69 5.17 1.08
N VAL A 104 3.15 5.39 2.28
CA VAL A 104 1.69 5.39 2.50
C VAL A 104 1.01 6.50 1.71
N ILE A 105 1.53 7.73 1.79
CA ILE A 105 0.97 8.88 1.06
C ILE A 105 1.01 8.63 -0.45
N ALA A 106 2.15 8.20 -0.98
CA ALA A 106 2.30 7.93 -2.40
C ALA A 106 1.38 6.80 -2.88
N GLN A 107 1.27 5.69 -2.13
CA GLN A 107 0.41 4.57 -2.50
C GLN A 107 -1.08 4.95 -2.44
N VAL A 108 -1.51 5.66 -1.40
CA VAL A 108 -2.90 6.12 -1.29
C VAL A 108 -3.23 7.10 -2.42
N ALA A 109 -2.36 8.08 -2.67
CA ALA A 109 -2.55 9.05 -3.74
C ALA A 109 -2.61 8.37 -5.12
N ALA A 110 -1.71 7.42 -5.38
CA ALA A 110 -1.71 6.62 -6.60
C ALA A 110 -3.07 5.94 -6.82
N LEU A 111 -3.56 5.22 -5.80
CA LEU A 111 -4.77 4.43 -5.92
C LEU A 111 -6.03 5.28 -6.05
N LEU A 112 -6.12 6.41 -5.33
CA LEU A 112 -7.21 7.36 -5.48
C LEU A 112 -7.20 8.01 -6.87
N LEU A 113 -6.03 8.43 -7.34
CA LEU A 113 -5.88 8.96 -8.69
C LEU A 113 -6.31 7.94 -9.74
N ARG A 114 -5.90 6.68 -9.63
CA ARG A 114 -6.31 5.63 -10.58
C ARG A 114 -7.81 5.38 -10.54
N ALA A 115 -8.39 5.24 -9.33
CA ALA A 115 -9.81 4.97 -9.15
C ALA A 115 -10.71 6.05 -9.76
N LEU A 116 -10.24 7.30 -9.80
CA LEU A 116 -10.95 8.42 -10.43
C LEU A 116 -10.61 8.59 -11.90
N SER A 117 -9.31 8.69 -12.22
CA SER A 117 -8.84 9.06 -13.55
C SER A 117 -9.11 7.98 -14.59
N GLN A 118 -9.06 6.70 -14.21
CA GLN A 118 -9.22 5.63 -15.19
C GLN A 118 -10.66 5.56 -15.74
N PRO A 119 -11.72 5.54 -14.91
CA PRO A 119 -13.09 5.63 -15.42
C PRO A 119 -13.37 6.95 -16.14
N LEU A 120 -12.92 8.08 -15.58
CA LEU A 120 -13.18 9.40 -16.15
C LEU A 120 -12.46 9.60 -17.49
N LEU A 121 -11.28 9.03 -17.68
CA LEU A 121 -10.60 9.01 -18.97
C LEU A 121 -11.44 8.29 -20.01
N VAL A 122 -12.00 7.12 -19.67
CA VAL A 122 -12.83 6.35 -20.61
C VAL A 122 -14.12 7.07 -20.97
N VAL A 123 -14.77 7.74 -20.00
CA VAL A 123 -16.03 8.45 -20.23
C VAL A 123 -15.82 9.77 -21.00
N THR A 124 -14.74 10.49 -20.73
CA THR A 124 -14.55 11.86 -21.25
C THR A 124 -13.53 11.97 -22.39
N GLY A 125 -12.61 11.00 -22.51
CA GLY A 125 -11.48 11.07 -23.45
C GLY A 125 -10.46 12.18 -23.15
N SER A 126 -10.58 12.90 -22.03
CA SER A 126 -9.76 14.09 -21.76
C SER A 126 -8.29 13.75 -21.44
N TRP A 127 -7.38 14.53 -22.02
CA TRP A 127 -5.94 14.42 -21.78
C TRP A 127 -5.57 14.64 -20.31
N PHE A 128 -6.35 15.45 -19.58
CA PHE A 128 -6.14 15.70 -18.16
C PHE A 128 -6.19 14.39 -17.35
N TRP A 129 -7.23 13.58 -17.55
CA TRP A 129 -7.37 12.29 -16.87
C TRP A 129 -6.30 11.29 -17.30
N ARG A 130 -5.84 11.36 -18.56
CA ARG A 130 -4.71 10.55 -19.03
C ARG A 130 -3.43 10.86 -18.26
N ILE A 131 -3.10 12.14 -18.04
CA ILE A 131 -1.92 12.51 -17.26
C ILE A 131 -2.04 12.02 -15.82
N LEU A 132 -3.21 12.19 -15.19
CA LEU A 132 -3.43 11.72 -13.83
C LEU A 132 -3.32 10.20 -13.70
N LEU A 133 -3.76 9.44 -14.70
CA LEU A 133 -3.60 7.99 -14.73
C LEU A 133 -2.14 7.57 -14.86
N VAL A 134 -1.35 8.27 -15.69
CA VAL A 134 0.10 8.02 -15.78
C VAL A 134 0.77 8.35 -14.45
N LEU A 135 0.46 9.51 -13.86
CA LEU A 135 0.98 9.91 -12.56
C LEU A 135 0.64 8.88 -11.46
N SER A 136 -0.57 8.30 -11.48
CA SER A 136 -0.92 7.23 -10.54
C SER A 136 0.01 6.03 -10.63
N GLY A 137 0.40 5.63 -11.85
CA GLY A 137 1.31 4.51 -12.06
C GLY A 137 2.72 4.82 -11.56
N VAL A 138 3.20 6.04 -11.82
CA VAL A 138 4.51 6.51 -11.33
C VAL A 138 4.55 6.51 -9.80
N LEU A 139 3.51 7.03 -9.14
CA LEU A 139 3.43 7.06 -7.68
C LEU A 139 3.37 5.66 -7.06
N GLU A 140 2.63 4.72 -7.67
CA GLU A 140 2.57 3.33 -7.23
C GLU A 140 3.94 2.64 -7.34
N CYS A 141 4.61 2.80 -8.49
CA CYS A 141 5.98 2.28 -8.68
C CYS A 141 6.97 2.87 -7.67
N PHE A 142 6.89 4.18 -7.43
CA PHE A 142 7.74 4.86 -6.44
C PHE A 142 7.50 4.31 -5.04
N ALA A 143 6.24 4.18 -4.62
CA ALA A 143 5.88 3.71 -3.28
C ALA A 143 6.35 2.26 -3.05
N LEU A 144 6.02 1.36 -3.97
CA LEU A 144 6.37 -0.07 -3.85
C LEU A 144 7.87 -0.30 -4.01
N GLY A 145 8.52 0.40 -4.94
CA GLY A 145 9.98 0.35 -5.10
C GLY A 145 10.71 0.82 -3.84
N THR A 146 10.26 1.92 -3.25
CA THR A 146 10.82 2.44 -1.98
C THR A 146 10.59 1.45 -0.83
N ALA A 147 9.44 0.78 -0.77
CA ALA A 147 9.16 -0.21 0.26
C ALA A 147 10.12 -1.41 0.20
N VAL A 148 10.51 -1.86 -1.00
CA VAL A 148 11.49 -2.94 -1.17
C VAL A 148 12.86 -2.53 -0.65
N LEU A 149 13.27 -1.29 -0.92
CA LEU A 149 14.58 -0.76 -0.46
C LEU A 149 14.69 -0.67 1.06
N LEU A 150 13.58 -0.69 1.81
CA LEU A 150 13.63 -0.72 3.28
C LEU A 150 14.20 -2.02 3.86
N PHE A 151 14.22 -3.09 3.05
CA PHE A 151 14.77 -4.39 3.44
C PHE A 151 16.20 -4.63 2.95
N ALA A 152 16.77 -3.75 2.12
CA ALA A 152 18.16 -3.82 1.70
C ALA A 152 19.08 -3.53 2.89
#